data_AF-A0A7C5EY37-F1
#
_entry.id   AF-A0A7C5EY37-F1
#
_cell.length_a   1.000
_cell.length_b   1.000
_cell.length_c   1.000
_cell.angle_alpha   90.00
_cell.angle_beta   90.00
_cell.angle_gamma   90.00
#
_symmetry.space_group_name_H-M   'P 1'
#
loop_
_entity.id
_entity.type
_entity.pdbx_description
1 polymer ?
#
loop_
_entity_poly.entity_id
_entity_poly.type
_entity_poly.pdbx_seq_one_letter_code
_entity_poly.pdbx_strand_id
1 'polypeptide(L)'
;MAARKRGDVVVAYRNCFNSKDGKEVLLDLMRTHHILDSTYKPNDHIETIRREGERNVVLRILAFLHIKPADLDSILKEESENE
;
A
#
# COMPACT_ATOMS: atom_id res chain seq x y z
N MET A 1 26.43 -8.77 9.06
CA MET A 1 24.95 -8.72 9.18
C MET A 1 24.41 -10.05 8.69
N ALA A 2 23.72 -10.83 9.53
CA ALA A 2 23.08 -12.07 9.07
C ALA A 2 21.92 -11.72 8.12
N ALA A 3 21.77 -12.45 7.02
CA ALA A 3 20.65 -12.27 6.10
C ALA A 3 19.33 -12.60 6.82
N ARG A 4 18.43 -11.63 6.89
CA ARG A 4 17.12 -11.79 7.54
C ARG A 4 16.27 -12.76 6.72
N LYS A 5 15.58 -13.73 7.37
CA LYS A 5 14.72 -14.66 6.64
C LYS A 5 13.50 -13.92 6.10
N ARG A 6 12.97 -14.35 4.95
CA ARG A 6 11.78 -13.74 4.33
C ARG A 6 10.59 -13.63 5.30
N GLY A 7 10.39 -14.65 6.16
CA GLY A 7 9.35 -14.64 7.18
C GLY A 7 9.51 -13.51 8.20
N ASP A 8 10.73 -13.22 8.64
CA ASP A 8 11.02 -12.17 9.62
C ASP A 8 10.67 -10.78 9.07
N VAL A 9 10.84 -10.59 7.76
CA VAL A 9 10.49 -9.35 7.06
C VAL A 9 8.98 -9.20 7.02
N VAL A 10 8.24 -10.25 6.65
CA VAL A 10 6.76 -10.23 6.63
C VAL A 10 6.20 -9.87 8.01
N VAL A 11 6.74 -10.47 9.08
CA VAL A 11 6.33 -10.14 10.46
C VAL A 11 6.62 -8.67 10.78
N ALA A 12 7.76 -8.12 10.36
CA ALA A 12 8.09 -6.72 10.57
C ALA A 12 7.10 -5.77 9.86
N TYR A 13 6.72 -6.06 8.61
CA TYR A 13 5.70 -5.28 7.90
C TYR A 13 4.36 -5.31 8.64
N ARG A 14 3.90 -6.49 9.07
CA ARG A 14 2.64 -6.62 9.81
C ARG A 14 2.67 -5.86 11.14
N ASN A 15 3.76 -5.97 11.89
CA ASN A 15 3.89 -5.26 13.16
C ASN A 15 3.87 -3.73 12.96
N CYS A 16 4.49 -3.24 11.88
CA CYS A 16 4.50 -1.81 11.55
C CYS A 16 3.10 -1.32 11.17
N PHE A 17 2.47 -1.95 10.19
CA PHE A 17 1.22 -1.48 9.58
C PHE A 17 -0.05 -1.90 10.34
N ASN A 18 0.04 -2.73 11.38
CA ASN A 18 -1.08 -2.99 12.30
C ASN A 18 -1.20 -1.94 13.43
N SER A 19 -0.21 -1.07 13.60
CA SER A 19 -0.30 0.05 14.54
C SER A 19 -1.23 1.15 14.00
N LYS A 20 -1.73 2.03 14.88
CA LYS A 20 -2.58 3.16 14.47
C LYS A 20 -1.86 4.03 13.43
N ASP A 21 -0.70 4.57 13.79
CA ASP A 21 0.11 5.42 12.91
C ASP A 21 0.53 4.66 11.63
N GLY A 22 0.81 3.36 11.74
CA GLY A 22 1.09 2.51 10.59
C GLY A 22 -0.05 2.48 9.59
N LYS A 23 -1.30 2.37 10.06
CA LYS A 23 -2.48 2.40 9.18
C LYS A 23 -2.64 3.77 8.50
N GLU A 24 -2.45 4.86 9.23
CA GLU A 24 -2.49 6.22 8.68
C GLU A 24 -1.44 6.40 7.57
N VAL A 25 -0.20 5.94 7.80
CA VAL A 25 0.87 5.94 6.80
C VAL A 25 0.54 5.04 5.61
N LEU A 26 -0.05 3.86 5.84
CA LEU A 26 -0.45 2.97 4.74
C LEU A 26 -1.48 3.64 3.82
N LEU A 27 -2.43 4.35 4.40
CA LEU A 27 -3.47 5.05 3.64
C LEU A 27 -2.91 6.24 2.86
N ASP A 28 -2.01 7.02 3.46
CA ASP A 28 -1.28 8.06 2.74
C ASP A 28 -0.49 7.49 1.56
N LEU A 29 0.23 6.38 1.76
CA LEU A 29 0.95 5.69 0.68
C LEU A 29 0.00 5.20 -0.42
N MET A 30 -1.15 4.63 -0.06
CA MET A 30 -2.15 4.18 -1.02
C MET A 30 -2.70 5.33 -1.88
N ARG A 31 -2.98 6.49 -1.27
CA ARG A 31 -3.44 7.71 -1.97
C ARG A 31 -2.33 8.25 -2.89
N THR A 32 -1.12 8.40 -2.36
CA THR A 32 0.02 8.96 -3.08
C THR A 32 0.46 8.09 -4.27
N HIS A 33 0.37 6.76 -4.14
CA HIS A 33 0.85 5.81 -5.16
C HIS A 33 -0.29 5.22 -5.99
N HIS A 34 -1.41 5.94 -6.12
CA HIS A 34 -2.49 5.63 -7.06
C HIS A 34 -3.08 4.22 -6.90
N ILE A 35 -3.20 3.71 -5.67
CA ILE A 35 -3.82 2.38 -5.43
C ILE A 35 -5.31 2.42 -5.75
N LEU A 36 -5.96 3.55 -5.49
CA LEU A 36 -7.41 3.75 -5.69
C LEU A 36 -7.74 4.57 -6.94
N ASP A 37 -6.72 5.08 -7.63
CA ASP A 37 -6.86 5.95 -8.80
C ASP A 37 -6.18 5.35 -10.03
N SER A 38 -6.50 5.84 -11.21
CA SER A 38 -5.77 5.47 -12.42
C SER A 38 -4.35 6.06 -12.41
N THR A 39 -3.38 5.21 -12.73
CA THR A 39 -1.98 5.56 -13.04
C THR A 39 -1.82 6.13 -14.45
N TYR A 40 -2.84 5.98 -15.31
CA TYR A 40 -2.77 6.40 -16.70
C TYR A 40 -2.68 7.93 -16.82
N LYS A 41 -1.64 8.39 -17.53
CA LYS A 41 -1.49 9.79 -17.92
C LYS A 41 -1.60 9.92 -19.45
N PRO A 42 -2.66 10.57 -19.96
CA PRO A 42 -2.83 10.77 -21.40
C PRO A 42 -1.64 11.50 -22.00
N ASN A 43 -1.16 11.01 -23.16
CA ASN A 43 -0.02 11.54 -23.91
C ASN A 43 1.33 11.50 -23.16
N ASP A 44 1.41 10.81 -22.02
CA ASP A 44 2.65 10.65 -21.25
C ASP A 44 2.82 9.20 -20.76
N HIS A 45 3.41 8.40 -21.64
CA HIS A 45 3.70 6.99 -21.36
C HIS A 45 4.77 6.81 -20.28
N ILE A 46 5.73 7.73 -20.19
CA ILE A 46 6.82 7.63 -19.21
C ILE A 46 6.26 7.88 -17.80
N GLU A 47 5.41 8.89 -17.65
CA GLU A 47 4.72 9.16 -16.39
C GLU A 47 3.81 8.00 -15.99
N THR A 48 3.09 7.40 -16.94
CA THR A 48 2.25 6.22 -16.67
C THR A 48 3.08 5.06 -16.12
N ILE A 49 4.23 4.76 -16.74
CA ILE A 49 5.13 3.68 -16.28
C ILE A 49 5.70 3.99 -14.90
N ARG A 50 6.09 5.24 -14.65
CA ARG A 50 6.59 5.69 -13.34
C ARG A 50 5.57 5.44 -12.24
N ARG A 51 4.31 5.86 -12.48
CA ARG A 51 3.20 5.68 -11.53
C ARG A 51 2.86 4.21 -11.28
N GLU A 52 2.95 3.35 -12.29
CA GLU A 52 2.79 1.89 -12.09
C GLU A 52 3.92 1.30 -11.24
N GLY A 53 5.16 1.77 -11.43
CA GLY A 53 6.29 1.39 -10.59
C GLY A 53 6.07 1.79 -9.13
N GLU A 54 5.56 3.00 -8.90
CA GLU A 54 5.19 3.50 -7.57
C GLU A 54 4.09 2.67 -6.93
N ARG A 55 3.00 2.40 -7.65
CA ARG A 55 1.90 1.53 -7.19
C ARG A 55 2.41 0.16 -6.75
N ASN A 56 3.35 -0.42 -7.49
CA ASN A 56 3.88 -1.75 -7.21
C ASN A 56 4.59 -1.85 -5.84
N VAL A 57 5.15 -0.74 -5.33
CA VAL A 57 5.74 -0.70 -3.98
C VAL A 57 4.67 -0.94 -2.92
N VAL A 58 3.53 -0.26 -3.04
CA VAL A 58 2.44 -0.40 -2.07
C VAL A 58 1.74 -1.75 -2.22
N LEU A 59 1.55 -2.26 -3.45
CA LEU A 59 1.03 -3.61 -3.68
C LEU A 59 1.85 -4.69 -2.98
N ARG A 60 3.19 -4.54 -2.93
CA ARG A 60 4.06 -5.44 -2.18
C ARG A 60 3.81 -5.39 -0.68
N ILE A 61 3.56 -4.20 -0.12
CA ILE A 61 3.20 -4.03 1.29
C ILE A 61 1.90 -4.77 1.58
N LEU A 62 0.84 -4.51 0.80
CA LEU A 62 -0.46 -5.15 0.93
C LEU A 62 -0.36 -6.69 0.86
N ALA A 63 0.49 -7.21 -0.04
CA ALA A 63 0.75 -8.64 -0.15
C ALA A 63 1.36 -9.24 1.14
N PHE A 64 2.23 -8.52 1.86
CA PHE A 64 2.77 -8.97 3.15
C PHE A 64 1.75 -8.88 4.30
N LEU A 65 0.81 -7.95 4.20
CA LEU A 65 -0.31 -7.81 5.13
C LEU A 65 -1.45 -8.79 4.85
N HIS A 66 -1.41 -9.51 3.71
CA HIS A 66 -2.51 -10.35 3.21
C HIS A 66 -3.83 -9.59 3.00
N ILE A 67 -3.74 -8.30 2.70
CA ILE A 67 -4.89 -7.47 2.34
C ILE A 67 -5.12 -7.64 0.85
N LYS A 68 -6.31 -8.08 0.45
CA LYS A 68 -6.68 -8.16 -0.96
C LYS A 68 -7.24 -6.81 -1.42
N PRO A 69 -7.16 -6.49 -2.73
CA PRO A 69 -7.78 -5.29 -3.27
C PRO A 69 -9.27 -5.16 -2.92
N ALA A 70 -10.00 -6.29 -2.86
CA ALA A 70 -11.40 -6.33 -2.48
C ALA A 70 -11.68 -5.92 -1.01
N ASP A 71 -10.67 -6.01 -0.14
CA ASP A 71 -10.79 -5.67 1.28
C ASP A 71 -10.50 -4.17 1.53
N LEU A 72 -10.03 -3.44 0.50
CA LEU A 72 -9.69 -2.02 0.61
C LEU A 72 -10.92 -1.15 0.85
N ASP A 73 -12.05 -1.47 0.21
CA ASP A 73 -13.29 -0.71 0.36
C ASP A 73 -13.80 -0.73 1.81
N SER A 74 -13.63 -1.84 2.53
CA SER A 74 -13.96 -1.92 3.96
C SER A 74 -13.03 -1.08 4.83
N ILE A 75 -11.73 -1.11 4.55
CA ILE A 75 -10.71 -0.36 5.31
C ILE A 75 -10.96 1.15 5.19
N LEU A 76 -11.39 1.62 4.01
CA LEU A 76 -11.64 3.04 3.77
C LEU A 76 -12.93 3.56 4.40
N LYS A 77 -13.96 2.71 4.51
CA LYS A 77 -15.23 3.08 5.16
C LYS A 77 -15.09 3.27 6.67
N GLU A 78 -14.27 2.43 7.30
CA GLU A 78 -13.99 2.54 8.74
C GLU A 78 -13.32 3.87 9.13
N GLU A 79 -12.62 4.56 8.23
CA GLU A 79 -12.09 5.90 8.51
C GLU A 79 -13.14 7.01 8.38
N SER A 80 -14.00 6.94 7.36
CA SER A 80 -15.02 7.98 7.11
C SER A 80 -16.09 8.08 8.20
N GLU A 81 -16.22 7.05 9.05
CA GLU A 81 -17.16 7.01 10.18
C GLU A 81 -16.52 7.45 11.51
N ASN A 82 -15.19 7.65 11.54
CA ASN A 82 -14.42 8.03 12.72
C ASN A 82 -13.90 9.49 12.69
N GLU A 83 -14.25 10.27 11.67
CA GLU A 83 -14.12 11.73 11.59
C GLU A 83 -15.44 12.43 11.93
#